data_AF-A0A7S2Z893-F1
#
_entry.id   AF-A0A7S2Z893-F1
#
_cell.length_a   1.000
_cell.length_b   1.000
_cell.length_c   1.000
_cell.angle_alpha   90.00
_cell.angle_beta   90.00
_cell.angle_gamma   90.00
#
_symmetry.space_group_name_H-M   'P 1'
#
loop_
_entity.id
_entity.type
_entity.pdbx_description
1 polymer ?
#
loop_
_entity_poly.entity_id
_entity_poly.type
_entity_poly.pdbx_seq_one_letter_code
_entity_poly.pdbx_strand_id
1 'polypeptide(L)'
;MSMYVVKRDGRQEKVSFDKITARISKLAYGLNREFCDPLLVAQKVTAGVYKGVKTSELDELASETAASMATQHPDYSTLAARIAVSNLHKTTDKIFTDVVEKMYRHINPKNGQDAPLIADDVYEIIKEHGDRLNSEILYDRDFDYDYFG
;
A
#
# COMPACT_ATOMS: atom_id res chain seq x y z
N MET A 1 -20.59 3.03 -23.49
CA MET A 1 -19.24 3.53 -23.11
C MET A 1 -18.60 2.46 -22.23
N SER A 2 -17.43 1.93 -22.60
CA SER A 2 -16.79 0.82 -21.87
C SER A 2 -16.27 1.24 -20.49
N MET A 3 -16.37 0.34 -19.52
CA MET A 3 -15.84 0.50 -18.17
C MET A 3 -14.30 0.43 -18.19
N TYR A 4 -13.62 1.37 -17.52
CA TYR A 4 -12.16 1.43 -17.44
C TYR A 4 -11.71 1.90 -16.06
N VAL A 5 -10.44 1.64 -15.73
CA VAL A 5 -9.73 2.12 -14.54
C VAL A 5 -8.61 3.07 -14.96
N VAL A 6 -8.19 3.96 -14.05
CA VAL A 6 -7.07 4.87 -14.25
C VAL A 6 -5.87 4.39 -13.41
N LYS A 7 -4.76 4.08 -14.08
CA LYS A 7 -3.52 3.68 -13.42
C LYS A 7 -2.86 4.86 -12.69
N ARG A 8 -1.91 4.54 -11.80
CA ARG A 8 -1.11 5.55 -11.08
C ARG A 8 -0.32 6.48 -12.03
N ASP A 9 0.06 5.97 -13.20
CA ASP A 9 0.73 6.73 -14.26
C ASP A 9 -0.25 7.52 -15.18
N GLY A 10 -1.55 7.53 -14.86
CA GLY A 10 -2.59 8.23 -15.61
C GLY A 10 -3.16 7.46 -16.81
N ARG A 11 -2.57 6.31 -17.20
CA ARG A 11 -3.09 5.51 -18.32
C ARG A 11 -4.44 4.87 -17.99
N GLN A 12 -5.28 4.75 -19.00
CA GLN A 12 -6.56 4.04 -18.90
C GLN A 12 -6.39 2.57 -19.29
N GLU A 13 -7.03 1.68 -18.54
CA GLU A 13 -7.10 0.26 -18.86
C GLU A 13 -8.52 -0.27 -18.67
N LYS A 14 -8.95 -1.23 -19.51
CA LYS A 14 -10.23 -1.91 -19.32
C LYS A 14 -10.25 -2.63 -17.97
N VAL A 15 -11.38 -2.57 -17.27
CA VAL A 15 -11.59 -3.35 -16.03
C VAL A 15 -11.40 -4.84 -16.34
N SER A 16 -10.63 -5.53 -15.50
CA SER A 16 -10.39 -6.98 -15.60
C SER A 16 -10.55 -7.62 -14.23
N PHE A 17 -11.55 -8.50 -14.11
CA PHE A 17 -11.80 -9.28 -12.90
C PHE A 17 -10.60 -10.17 -12.54
N ASP A 18 -10.02 -10.83 -13.55
CA ASP A 18 -8.88 -11.74 -13.37
C ASP A 18 -7.66 -11.01 -12.78
N LYS A 19 -7.40 -9.77 -13.21
CA LYS A 19 -6.29 -8.96 -12.68
C LYS A 19 -6.50 -8.56 -11.23
N ILE A 20 -7.73 -8.23 -10.83
CA ILE A 20 -8.08 -7.92 -9.44
C ILE A 20 -7.88 -9.17 -8.59
N THR A 21 -8.47 -10.28 -9.01
CA THR A 21 -8.39 -11.57 -8.31
C THR A 21 -6.95 -12.06 -8.16
N ALA A 22 -6.17 -12.02 -9.25
CA ALA A 22 -4.77 -12.46 -9.23
C ALA A 22 -3.93 -11.62 -8.26
N ARG A 23 -4.19 -10.31 -8.19
CA ARG A 23 -3.48 -9.42 -7.26
C ARG A 23 -3.79 -9.74 -5.80
N ILE A 24 -5.07 -9.88 -5.44
CA ILE A 24 -5.47 -10.20 -4.07
C ILE A 24 -4.94 -11.59 -3.69
N SER A 25 -5.07 -12.57 -4.58
CA SER A 25 -4.59 -13.94 -4.36
C SER A 25 -3.07 -14.01 -4.13
N LYS A 26 -2.28 -13.16 -4.79
CA LYS A 26 -0.83 -13.07 -4.58
C LYS A 26 -0.47 -12.65 -3.16
N LEU A 27 -1.33 -11.89 -2.48
CA LEU A 27 -1.10 -11.39 -1.11
C LEU A 27 -1.63 -12.34 -0.02
N ALA A 28 -2.44 -13.33 -0.40
CA ALA A 28 -3.00 -14.35 0.48
C ALA A 28 -2.04 -15.54 0.77
N TYR A 29 -0.73 -15.36 0.57
CA TYR A 29 0.25 -16.41 0.82
C TYR A 29 0.30 -16.78 2.31
N GLY A 30 0.36 -18.07 2.63
CA GLY A 30 0.42 -18.56 4.02
C GLY A 30 -0.85 -18.35 4.85
N LEU A 31 -1.91 -17.76 4.29
CA LEU A 31 -3.20 -17.63 4.96
C LEU A 31 -4.02 -18.92 4.83
N ASN A 32 -4.94 -19.13 5.76
CA ASN A 32 -5.83 -20.28 5.77
C ASN A 32 -6.86 -20.18 4.64
N ARG A 33 -6.65 -20.94 3.57
CA ARG A 33 -7.50 -20.93 2.37
C ARG A 33 -8.90 -21.52 2.57
N GLU A 34 -9.13 -22.25 3.66
CA GLU A 34 -10.47 -22.76 3.98
C GLU A 34 -11.39 -21.65 4.46
N PHE A 35 -10.84 -20.65 5.18
CA PHE A 35 -11.62 -19.57 5.78
C PHE A 35 -11.36 -18.19 5.15
N CYS A 36 -10.19 -17.97 4.55
CA CYS A 36 -9.80 -16.73 3.88
C CYS A 36 -9.74 -16.95 2.36
N ASP A 37 -10.84 -16.60 1.68
CA ASP A 37 -10.97 -16.73 0.23
C ASP A 37 -10.71 -15.37 -0.47
N PRO A 38 -9.58 -15.19 -1.15
CA PRO A 38 -9.29 -13.96 -1.91
C PRO A 38 -10.23 -13.74 -3.09
N LEU A 39 -10.85 -14.80 -3.63
CA LEU A 39 -11.84 -14.68 -4.71
C LEU A 39 -13.11 -13.99 -4.23
N LEU A 40 -13.57 -14.31 -3.01
CA LEU A 40 -14.74 -13.68 -2.40
C LEU A 40 -14.53 -12.17 -2.19
N VAL A 41 -13.32 -11.76 -1.77
CA VAL A 41 -12.94 -10.34 -1.69
C VAL A 41 -13.01 -9.70 -3.07
N ALA A 42 -12.41 -10.32 -4.10
CA ALA A 42 -12.41 -9.79 -5.46
C ALA A 42 -13.83 -9.60 -6.01
N GLN A 43 -14.73 -10.57 -5.79
CA GLN A 43 -16.14 -10.48 -6.17
C GLN A 43 -16.81 -9.27 -5.54
N LYS A 44 -16.67 -9.08 -4.23
CA LYS A 44 -17.23 -7.92 -3.51
C LYS A 44 -16.67 -6.59 -4.02
N VAL A 45 -15.36 -6.50 -4.25
CA VAL A 45 -14.70 -5.30 -4.80
C VAL A 45 -15.24 -4.95 -6.17
N THR A 46 -15.47 -5.94 -7.03
CA THR A 46 -15.92 -5.68 -8.40
C THR A 46 -17.31 -5.06 -8.49
N ALA A 47 -18.17 -5.28 -7.49
CA ALA A 47 -19.46 -4.60 -7.39
C ALA A 47 -19.33 -3.10 -7.10
N GLY A 48 -18.24 -2.66 -6.46
CA GLY A 48 -17.95 -1.25 -6.17
C GLY A 48 -17.18 -0.51 -7.28
N VAL A 49 -16.78 -1.19 -8.35
CA VAL A 49 -16.04 -0.57 -9.46
C VAL A 49 -16.99 0.35 -10.24
N TYR A 50 -16.52 1.56 -10.55
CA TYR A 50 -17.21 2.49 -11.43
C TYR A 50 -16.28 2.97 -12.56
N LYS A 51 -16.85 3.56 -13.60
CA LYS A 51 -16.07 4.03 -14.76
C LYS A 51 -15.11 5.14 -14.33
N GLY A 52 -13.82 4.92 -14.57
CA GLY A 52 -12.76 5.89 -14.30
C GLY A 52 -12.17 5.84 -12.89
N VAL A 53 -12.56 4.86 -12.07
CA VAL A 53 -11.97 4.63 -10.75
C VAL A 53 -10.45 4.47 -10.84
N LYS A 54 -9.70 5.04 -9.88
CA LYS A 54 -8.24 4.89 -9.86
C LYS A 54 -7.84 3.53 -9.32
N THR A 55 -6.72 3.00 -9.82
CA THR A 55 -6.16 1.74 -9.32
C THR A 55 -5.67 1.81 -7.87
N SER A 56 -5.40 3.00 -7.31
CA SER A 56 -5.14 3.18 -5.88
C SER A 56 -6.42 3.04 -5.06
N GLU A 57 -7.50 3.70 -5.48
CA GLU A 57 -8.83 3.63 -4.86
C GLU A 57 -9.40 2.20 -4.89
N LEU A 58 -9.09 1.43 -5.94
CA LEU A 58 -9.45 0.00 -5.99
C LEU A 58 -8.68 -0.85 -4.97
N ASP A 59 -7.40 -0.55 -4.74
CA ASP A 59 -6.63 -1.26 -3.72
C ASP A 59 -7.12 -0.88 -2.31
N GLU A 60 -7.49 0.39 -2.08
CA GLU A 60 -8.14 0.86 -0.84
C GLU A 60 -9.47 0.13 -0.60
N LEU A 61 -10.36 0.11 -1.60
CA LEU A 61 -11.63 -0.61 -1.51
C LEU A 61 -11.44 -2.11 -1.25
N ALA A 62 -10.43 -2.74 -1.86
CA ALA A 62 -10.11 -4.14 -1.62
C ALA A 62 -9.62 -4.38 -0.19
N SER A 63 -8.80 -3.48 0.33
CA SER A 63 -8.32 -3.52 1.71
C SER A 63 -9.47 -3.39 2.71
N GLU A 64 -10.32 -2.37 2.56
CA GLU A 64 -11.48 -2.15 3.42
C GLU A 64 -12.48 -3.30 3.36
N THR A 65 -12.71 -3.85 2.16
CA THR A 65 -13.57 -5.01 1.96
C THR A 65 -13.03 -6.22 2.72
N ALA A 66 -11.74 -6.53 2.59
CA ALA A 66 -11.11 -7.61 3.33
C ALA A 66 -11.18 -7.36 4.86
N ALA A 67 -10.91 -6.14 5.32
CA ALA A 67 -10.99 -5.80 6.75
C ALA A 67 -12.39 -6.05 7.34
N SER A 68 -13.45 -5.71 6.59
CA SER A 68 -14.84 -5.99 7.02
C SER A 68 -15.12 -7.49 7.21
N MET A 69 -14.38 -8.34 6.48
CA MET A 69 -14.49 -9.79 6.54
C MET A 69 -13.65 -10.40 7.67
N ALA A 70 -12.88 -9.62 8.44
CA ALA A 70 -12.20 -10.08 9.64
C ALA A 70 -13.16 -10.67 10.69
N THR A 71 -14.43 -10.27 10.65
CA THR A 71 -15.53 -10.86 11.44
C THR A 71 -15.79 -12.34 11.13
N GLN A 72 -15.38 -12.82 9.96
CA GLN A 72 -15.52 -14.22 9.54
C GLN A 72 -14.27 -15.04 9.90
N HIS A 73 -13.07 -14.47 9.68
CA HIS A 73 -11.81 -15.09 10.06
C HIS A 73 -10.69 -14.04 10.19
N PRO A 74 -9.80 -14.11 11.19
CA PRO A 74 -8.76 -13.11 11.43
C PRO A 74 -7.79 -12.92 10.25
N ASP A 75 -7.48 -13.97 9.47
CA ASP A 75 -6.62 -13.86 8.29
C ASP A 75 -7.10 -12.85 7.24
N TYR A 76 -8.40 -12.50 7.21
CA TYR A 76 -8.87 -11.41 6.35
C TYR A 76 -8.33 -10.05 6.80
N SER A 77 -8.06 -9.84 8.09
CA SER A 77 -7.37 -8.66 8.61
C SER A 77 -5.93 -8.62 8.10
N THR A 78 -5.21 -9.74 8.15
CA THR A 78 -3.86 -9.84 7.57
C THR A 78 -3.88 -9.60 6.06
N LEU A 79 -4.83 -10.20 5.32
CA LEU A 79 -4.98 -9.96 3.89
C LEU A 79 -5.23 -8.48 3.58
N ALA A 80 -6.11 -7.84 4.35
CA ALA A 80 -6.38 -6.40 4.24
C ALA A 80 -5.11 -5.58 4.46
N ALA A 81 -4.39 -5.81 5.57
CA ALA A 81 -3.12 -5.15 5.85
C ALA A 81 -2.14 -5.27 4.68
N ARG A 82 -1.99 -6.48 4.11
CA ARG A 82 -1.10 -6.72 2.98
C ARG A 82 -1.53 -6.00 1.71
N ILE A 83 -2.83 -5.84 1.46
CA ILE A 83 -3.33 -5.03 0.35
C ILE A 83 -2.99 -3.55 0.57
N ALA A 84 -3.24 -3.02 1.77
CA ALA A 84 -2.90 -1.64 2.13
C ALA A 84 -1.39 -1.36 1.98
N VAL A 85 -0.54 -2.24 2.51
CA VAL A 85 0.92 -2.14 2.43
C VAL A 85 1.38 -2.23 0.97
N SER A 86 0.83 -3.17 0.19
CA SER A 86 1.13 -3.25 -1.25
C SER A 86 0.73 -1.99 -2.02
N ASN A 87 -0.32 -1.30 -1.59
CA ASN A 87 -0.72 0.00 -2.14
C ASN A 87 0.29 1.09 -1.73
N LEU A 88 0.63 1.16 -0.45
CA LEU A 88 1.57 2.13 0.14
C LEU A 88 2.95 2.06 -0.52
N HIS A 89 3.51 0.86 -0.69
CA HIS A 89 4.80 0.66 -1.35
C HIS A 89 4.84 1.16 -2.81
N LYS A 90 3.68 1.33 -3.47
CA LYS A 90 3.60 1.90 -4.83
C LYS A 90 3.54 3.42 -4.86
N THR A 91 3.36 4.06 -3.71
CA THR A 91 3.23 5.52 -3.56
C THR A 91 4.34 6.13 -2.69
N THR A 92 5.24 5.31 -2.17
CA THR A 92 6.35 5.72 -1.29
C THR A 92 7.69 5.39 -1.95
N ASP A 93 8.70 6.22 -1.71
CA ASP A 93 10.06 5.94 -2.17
C ASP A 93 10.65 4.74 -1.42
N LYS A 94 11.37 3.89 -2.15
CA LYS A 94 11.93 2.66 -1.60
C LYS A 94 13.20 2.88 -0.77
N ILE A 95 13.96 3.93 -1.03
CA ILE A 95 15.26 4.13 -0.38
C ILE A 95 15.04 4.97 0.88
N PHE A 96 15.38 4.42 2.04
CA PHE A 96 15.17 5.07 3.34
C PHE A 96 15.86 6.43 3.42
N THR A 97 17.12 6.53 2.99
CA THR A 97 17.85 7.81 2.99
C THR A 97 17.18 8.87 2.12
N ASP A 98 16.57 8.50 0.99
CA ASP A 98 15.87 9.45 0.11
C ASP A 98 14.62 10.01 0.79
N VAL A 99 13.90 9.18 1.55
CA VAL A 99 12.74 9.63 2.34
C VAL A 99 13.19 10.56 3.47
N VAL A 100 14.26 10.21 4.17
CA VAL A 100 14.84 11.03 5.25
C VAL A 100 15.31 12.39 4.71
N GLU A 101 15.96 12.43 3.54
CA GLU A 101 16.36 13.66 2.87
C GLU A 101 15.15 14.57 2.58
N LYS A 102 14.06 13.99 2.04
CA LYS A 102 12.81 14.73 1.77
C LYS A 102 12.17 15.27 3.05
N MET A 103 12.21 14.50 4.13
CA MET A 103 11.70 14.92 5.44
C MET A 103 12.56 16.00 6.10
N TYR A 104 13.88 15.90 5.98
CA TYR A 104 14.82 16.90 6.48
C TYR A 104 14.69 18.22 5.74
N ARG A 105 14.56 18.18 4.40
CA ARG A 105 14.33 19.39 3.57
C ARG A 105 12.88 19.86 3.53
N HIS A 106 12.04 19.41 4.47
CA HIS A 106 10.64 19.81 4.46
C HIS A 106 10.48 21.32 4.64
N ILE A 107 9.73 21.93 3.73
CA ILE A 107 9.33 23.35 3.80
C ILE A 107 7.83 23.36 4.07
N ASN A 108 7.42 24.15 5.07
CA ASN A 108 6.01 24.27 5.40
C ASN A 108 5.26 24.95 4.24
N PRO A 109 4.27 24.28 3.62
CA PRO A 109 3.61 24.79 2.42
C PRO A 109 2.74 26.04 2.70
N LYS A 110 2.41 26.34 3.96
CA LYS A 110 1.56 27.49 4.33
C LYS A 110 2.33 28.81 4.41
N ASN A 111 3.60 28.77 4.79
CA ASN A 111 4.40 29.98 5.04
C ASN A 111 5.76 29.98 4.32
N GLY A 112 6.14 28.88 3.64
CA GLY A 112 7.38 28.77 2.88
C GLY A 112 8.65 28.71 3.73
N GLN A 113 8.53 28.48 5.04
CA GLN A 113 9.67 28.40 5.95
C GLN A 113 10.17 26.97 6.10
N ASP A 114 11.48 26.83 6.32
CA ASP A 114 12.11 25.56 6.67
C ASP A 114 11.45 24.99 7.93
N ALA A 115 10.96 23.76 7.82
CA ALA A 115 10.30 23.03 8.88
C ALA A 115 10.76 21.56 8.86
N PRO A 116 12.06 21.30 9.08
CA PRO A 116 12.63 19.96 9.02
C PRO A 116 11.87 19.02 9.97
N LEU A 117 11.50 17.83 9.45
CA LEU A 117 10.80 16.80 10.23
C LEU A 117 11.77 15.82 10.92
N ILE A 118 13.08 15.99 10.69
CA ILE A 118 14.17 15.20 11.24
C ILE A 118 15.17 16.17 11.87
N ALA A 119 15.68 15.85 13.06
CA ALA A 119 16.69 16.66 13.73
C ALA A 119 18.05 16.60 13.00
N ASP A 120 18.82 17.70 13.06
CA ASP A 120 20.11 17.82 12.36
C ASP A 120 21.10 16.70 12.73
N ASP A 121 21.22 16.40 14.02
CA ASP A 121 22.11 15.36 14.53
C ASP A 121 21.72 13.96 14.01
N VAL A 122 20.42 13.65 13.98
CA VAL A 122 19.89 12.39 13.43
C VAL A 122 20.12 12.30 11.93
N TYR A 123 19.90 13.39 11.19
CA TYR A 123 20.10 13.44 9.75
C TYR A 123 21.57 13.20 9.37
N GLU A 124 22.51 13.84 10.05
CA GLU A 124 23.94 13.67 9.77
C GLU A 124 24.41 12.23 10.02
N ILE A 125 23.94 11.59 11.11
CA ILE A 125 24.22 10.17 11.38
C ILE A 125 23.67 9.27 10.26
N ILE A 126 22.42 9.51 9.82
CA ILE A 126 21.80 8.72 8.76
C ILE A 126 22.55 8.89 7.45
N LYS A 127 22.97 10.12 7.13
CA LYS A 127 23.72 10.45 5.92
C LYS A 127 25.11 9.81 5.92
N GLU A 128 25.81 9.83 7.04
CA GLU A 128 27.13 9.20 7.18
C GLU A 128 27.07 7.67 7.02
N HIS A 129 25.98 7.04 7.46
CA HIS A 129 25.82 5.58 7.46
C HIS A 129 24.78 5.04 6.48
N GLY A 130 24.42 5.85 5.47
CA GLY A 130 23.26 5.62 4.61
C GLY A 130 23.24 4.26 3.91
N ASP A 131 24.35 3.86 3.30
CA ASP A 131 24.45 2.57 2.58
C ASP A 131 24.15 1.38 3.48
N ARG A 132 24.72 1.38 4.69
CA ARG A 132 24.47 0.33 5.68
C ARG A 132 23.02 0.33 6.11
N LEU A 133 22.49 1.49 6.51
CA LEU A 133 21.10 1.61 6.98
C LEU A 133 20.09 1.17 5.91
N ASN A 134 20.28 1.57 4.66
CA ASN A 134 19.43 1.16 3.55
C ASN A 134 19.46 -0.37 3.34
N SER A 135 20.62 -1.01 3.52
CA SER A 135 20.77 -2.46 3.30
C SER A 135 20.14 -3.34 4.40
N GLU A 136 19.99 -2.81 5.62
CA GLU A 136 19.46 -3.53 6.78
C GLU A 136 17.92 -3.55 6.81
N ILE A 137 17.26 -2.70 6.02
CA ILE A 137 15.79 -2.59 6.01
C ILE A 137 15.17 -3.72 5.19
N LEU A 138 14.34 -4.52 5.85
CA LEU A 138 13.59 -5.62 5.24
C LEU A 138 12.12 -5.21 5.06
N TYR A 139 11.79 -4.64 3.90
CA TYR A 139 10.43 -4.17 3.57
C TYR A 139 9.36 -5.26 3.55
N ASP A 140 9.76 -6.54 3.44
CA ASP A 140 8.80 -7.65 3.53
C ASP A 140 8.15 -7.76 4.92
N ARG A 141 8.79 -7.20 5.96
CA ARG A 141 8.21 -7.13 7.33
C ARG A 141 6.99 -6.23 7.42
N ASP A 142 6.80 -5.31 6.47
CA ASP A 142 5.59 -4.48 6.45
C ASP A 142 4.33 -5.34 6.21
N PHE A 143 4.46 -6.56 5.68
CA PHE A 143 3.34 -7.48 5.46
C PHE A 143 2.96 -8.32 6.70
N ASP A 144 3.62 -8.09 7.84
CA ASP A 144 3.39 -8.81 9.10
C ASP A 144 2.37 -8.12 10.02
N TYR A 145 1.98 -6.87 9.72
CA TYR A 145 0.94 -6.15 10.46
C TYR A 145 -0.46 -6.75 10.21
N ASP A 146 -1.38 -6.47 11.14
CA ASP A 146 -2.81 -6.57 10.87
C ASP A 146 -3.35 -5.23 10.32
N TYR A 147 -4.63 -5.19 9.93
CA TYR A 147 -5.17 -4.00 9.25
C TYR A 147 -5.33 -2.78 10.16
N PHE A 148 -5.48 -2.99 11.47
CA PHE A 148 -5.81 -1.95 12.44
C PHE A 148 -4.58 -1.40 13.17
N GLY A 149 -3.47 -2.14 13.18
CA GLY A 149 -2.18 -1.70 13.72
C GLY A 149 -1.60 -2.67 14.73
#